data_AF-A0AAN5B3X4-F1
#
_entry.id   AF-A0AAN5B3X4-F1
#
_cell.length_a   1.000
_cell.length_b   1.000
_cell.length_c   1.000
_cell.angle_alpha   90.00
_cell.angle_beta   90.00
_cell.angle_gamma   90.00
#
_symmetry.space_group_name_H-M   'P 1'
#
loop_
_entity.id
_entity.type
_entity.pdbx_description
1 polymer ?
#
loop_
_entity_poly.entity_id
_entity_poly.type
_entity_poly.pdbx_seq_one_letter_code
_entity_poly.pdbx_strand_id
1 'polypeptide(L)'
;MAIIDDRTAYGQGVAAVFKATALQKGLTVVSEEFTNDKATDFMAILTAIKSKKPDGIFYGGLDAQAGPMLRQMEQLGLGSVKYFGGDALCTEKLPDLSSKAAVLKNVTCATGGASVTKMQGGAEWKKRYDAKFPGQFQIYSPSGNLSKPIRSLVDRECVLHPLP
;
A
#
# COMPACT_ATOMS: atom_id res chain seq x y z
N MET A 1 -6.73 5.64 -13.43
CA MET A 1 -6.61 4.77 -12.24
C MET A 1 -7.95 4.64 -11.52
N ALA A 2 -8.15 3.58 -10.74
CA ALA A 2 -9.32 3.41 -9.87
C ALA A 2 -8.93 3.57 -8.40
N ILE A 3 -9.88 3.98 -7.57
CA ILE A 3 -9.70 4.17 -6.13
C ILE A 3 -10.77 3.36 -5.40
N ILE A 4 -10.35 2.57 -4.40
CA ILE A 4 -11.23 1.75 -3.56
C ILE A 4 -10.92 2.08 -2.09
N ASP A 5 -11.93 2.26 -1.25
CA ASP A 5 -11.75 2.35 0.21
C ASP A 5 -12.62 1.33 0.97
N ASP A 6 -12.23 0.98 2.19
CA ASP A 6 -12.95 0.03 3.05
C ASP A 6 -14.01 0.65 3.96
N ARG A 7 -14.40 1.91 3.71
CA ARG A 7 -15.34 2.70 4.53
C ARG A 7 -14.92 2.95 5.97
N THR A 8 -13.73 2.51 6.40
CA THR A 8 -13.18 2.93 7.68
C THR A 8 -12.70 4.38 7.58
N ALA A 9 -12.63 5.07 8.72
CA ALA A 9 -12.08 6.43 8.77
C ALA A 9 -10.64 6.49 8.22
N TYR A 10 -9.86 5.43 8.48
CA TYR A 10 -8.51 5.30 7.94
C TYR A 10 -8.53 5.18 6.41
N GLY A 11 -9.26 4.19 5.87
CA GLY A 11 -9.31 3.93 4.43
C GLY A 11 -9.81 5.12 3.64
N GLN A 12 -10.88 5.76 4.10
CA GLN A 12 -11.45 6.96 3.50
C GLN A 12 -10.49 8.16 3.55
N GLY A 13 -9.83 8.37 4.69
CA GLY A 13 -8.89 9.48 4.86
C GLY A 13 -7.72 9.39 3.88
N VAL A 14 -7.09 8.22 3.78
CA VAL A 14 -5.94 8.02 2.88
C VAL A 14 -6.39 8.07 1.41
N ALA A 15 -7.53 7.46 1.07
CA ALA A 15 -8.08 7.51 -0.29
C ALA A 15 -8.40 8.95 -0.75
N ALA A 16 -8.95 9.79 0.15
CA ALA A 16 -9.23 11.18 -0.15
C ALA A 16 -7.95 11.99 -0.44
N VAL A 17 -6.90 11.82 0.39
CA VAL A 17 -5.60 12.47 0.18
C VAL A 17 -4.96 12.01 -1.13
N PHE A 18 -5.00 10.70 -1.40
CA PHE A 18 -4.47 10.14 -2.63
C PHE A 18 -5.19 10.69 -3.86
N LYS A 19 -6.53 10.71 -3.85
CA LYS A 19 -7.35 11.26 -4.92
C LYS A 19 -6.98 12.71 -5.22
N ALA A 20 -6.94 13.56 -4.18
CA ALA A 20 -6.59 14.96 -4.33
C ALA A 20 -5.20 15.13 -4.96
N THR A 21 -4.22 14.36 -4.49
CA THR A 21 -2.85 14.38 -5.02
C THR A 21 -2.77 13.87 -6.46
N ALA A 22 -3.50 12.80 -6.79
CA ALA A 22 -3.53 12.22 -8.13
C ALA A 22 -4.08 13.23 -9.15
N LEU A 23 -5.18 13.90 -8.81
CA LEU A 23 -5.78 14.94 -9.65
C LEU A 23 -4.83 16.14 -9.83
N GLN A 24 -4.18 16.60 -8.77
CA GLN A 24 -3.17 17.67 -8.86
C GLN A 24 -1.98 17.31 -9.76
N LYS A 25 -1.62 16.02 -9.82
CA LYS A 25 -0.56 15.49 -10.68
C LYS A 25 -1.04 15.15 -12.09
N GLY A 26 -2.28 15.47 -12.45
CA GLY A 26 -2.85 15.24 -13.78
C GLY A 26 -3.26 13.80 -14.06
N LEU A 27 -3.33 12.93 -13.04
CA LEU A 27 -3.85 11.58 -13.21
C LEU A 27 -5.37 11.61 -13.30
N THR A 28 -5.93 10.74 -14.15
CA THR A 28 -7.38 10.56 -14.28
C THR A 28 -7.89 9.45 -13.37
N VAL A 29 -8.93 9.74 -12.60
CA VAL A 29 -9.68 8.75 -11.81
C VAL A 29 -10.86 8.24 -12.65
N VAL A 30 -10.85 6.95 -12.99
CA VAL A 30 -11.85 6.33 -13.90
C VAL A 30 -12.93 5.53 -13.16
N SER A 31 -12.71 5.25 -11.87
CA SER A 31 -13.65 4.58 -10.97
C SER A 31 -13.35 4.96 -9.53
N GLU A 32 -14.39 5.17 -8.75
CA GLU A 32 -14.33 5.31 -7.30
C GLU A 32 -15.33 4.33 -6.70
N GLU A 33 -14.82 3.38 -5.92
CA GLU A 33 -15.59 2.27 -5.37
C GLU A 33 -15.33 2.18 -3.87
N PHE A 34 -16.18 1.44 -3.16
CA PHE A 34 -15.99 1.21 -1.74
C PHE A 34 -16.42 -0.20 -1.34
N THR A 35 -15.88 -0.67 -0.23
CA THR A 35 -16.14 -2.00 0.34
C THR A 35 -16.58 -1.84 1.79
N ASN A 36 -16.15 -2.76 2.66
CA ASN A 36 -16.18 -2.65 4.11
C ASN A 36 -14.96 -3.39 4.70
N ASP A 37 -14.70 -3.19 5.99
CA ASP A 37 -13.59 -3.76 6.77
C ASP A 37 -13.65 -5.28 7.00
N LYS A 38 -14.71 -5.93 6.50
CA LYS A 38 -14.93 -7.39 6.59
C LYS A 38 -15.05 -8.04 5.21
N ALA A 39 -14.92 -7.26 4.14
CA ALA A 39 -15.07 -7.76 2.79
C ALA A 39 -13.96 -8.77 2.45
N THR A 40 -14.36 -9.86 1.80
CA THR A 40 -13.44 -10.89 1.27
C THR A 40 -13.70 -11.17 -0.21
N ASP A 41 -14.84 -10.72 -0.74
CA ASP A 41 -15.21 -10.78 -2.15
C ASP A 41 -15.22 -9.37 -2.75
N PHE A 42 -14.46 -9.21 -3.83
CA PHE A 42 -14.24 -7.98 -4.58
C PHE A 42 -14.51 -8.20 -6.08
N MET A 43 -15.03 -9.37 -6.49
CA MET A 43 -15.18 -9.73 -7.90
C MET A 43 -16.05 -8.74 -8.67
N ALA A 44 -17.16 -8.30 -8.06
CA ALA A 44 -18.06 -7.32 -8.68
C ALA A 44 -17.35 -5.97 -8.92
N ILE A 45 -16.68 -5.45 -7.88
CA ILE A 45 -15.93 -4.18 -7.93
C ILE A 45 -14.80 -4.28 -8.95
N LEU A 46 -14.00 -5.34 -8.90
CA LEU A 46 -12.87 -5.54 -9.81
C LEU A 46 -13.33 -5.75 -11.26
N THR A 47 -14.48 -6.37 -11.49
CA THR A 47 -15.07 -6.51 -12.83
C THR A 47 -15.52 -5.16 -13.39
N ALA A 48 -16.19 -4.35 -12.57
CA ALA A 48 -16.58 -2.99 -12.94
C ALA A 48 -15.33 -2.15 -13.27
N ILE A 49 -14.31 -2.19 -12.41
CA ILE A 49 -13.03 -1.50 -12.60
C ILE A 49 -12.33 -1.99 -13.88
N LYS A 50 -12.25 -3.31 -14.12
CA LYS A 50 -11.61 -3.89 -15.31
C LYS A 50 -12.19 -3.32 -16.60
N SER A 51 -13.51 -3.10 -16.66
CA SER A 51 -14.18 -2.53 -17.83
C SER A 51 -13.69 -1.12 -18.18
N LYS A 52 -13.18 -0.38 -17.19
CA LYS A 52 -12.62 0.97 -17.33
C LYS A 52 -11.13 0.99 -17.69
N LYS A 53 -10.50 -0.18 -17.83
CA LYS A 53 -9.08 -0.36 -18.23
C LYS A 53 -8.11 0.55 -17.45
N PRO A 54 -8.08 0.49 -16.12
CA PRO A 54 -7.18 1.34 -15.34
C PRO A 54 -5.72 0.88 -15.46
N ASP A 55 -4.79 1.83 -15.45
CA ASP A 55 -3.36 1.53 -15.32
C ASP A 55 -2.96 1.14 -13.88
N GLY A 56 -3.78 1.53 -12.90
CA GLY A 56 -3.55 1.24 -11.49
C GLY A 56 -4.80 1.34 -10.63
N ILE A 57 -4.77 0.65 -9.49
CA ILE A 57 -5.79 0.67 -8.44
C ILE A 57 -5.11 1.15 -7.17
N PHE A 58 -5.69 2.15 -6.50
CA PHE A 58 -5.34 2.52 -5.13
C PHE A 58 -6.36 1.92 -4.17
N TYR A 59 -5.89 1.30 -3.09
CA TYR A 59 -6.73 0.80 -2.03
C TYR A 59 -6.42 1.49 -0.69
N GLY A 60 -7.41 2.20 -0.16
CA GLY A 60 -7.42 2.74 1.18
C GLY A 60 -8.01 1.73 2.16
N GLY A 61 -7.16 0.95 2.80
CA GLY A 61 -7.56 -0.06 3.79
C GLY A 61 -6.37 -0.87 4.27
N LEU A 62 -6.65 -2.04 4.84
CA LEU A 62 -5.65 -2.90 5.48
C LEU A 62 -5.32 -4.14 4.63
N ASP A 63 -4.21 -4.79 4.98
CA ASP A 63 -3.74 -6.04 4.39
C ASP A 63 -4.79 -7.16 4.34
N ALA A 64 -5.67 -7.25 5.35
CA ALA A 64 -6.71 -8.26 5.49
C ALA A 64 -7.67 -8.30 4.30
N GLN A 65 -8.04 -7.14 3.76
CA GLN A 65 -8.87 -7.00 2.57
C GLN A 65 -8.02 -6.97 1.28
N ALA A 66 -6.85 -6.35 1.34
CA ALA A 66 -5.95 -6.26 0.19
C ALA A 66 -5.51 -7.65 -0.31
N GLY A 67 -5.28 -8.60 0.59
CA GLY A 67 -4.89 -9.96 0.24
C GLY A 67 -5.88 -10.67 -0.69
N PRO A 68 -7.13 -10.90 -0.27
CA PRO A 68 -8.14 -11.51 -1.13
C PRO A 68 -8.43 -10.68 -2.39
N MET A 69 -8.35 -9.34 -2.33
CA MET A 69 -8.49 -8.46 -3.50
C MET A 69 -7.39 -8.73 -4.54
N LEU A 70 -6.13 -8.83 -4.13
CA LEU A 70 -5.00 -9.14 -5.01
C LEU A 70 -5.15 -10.53 -5.65
N ARG A 71 -5.58 -11.53 -4.88
CA ARG A 71 -5.88 -12.86 -5.42
C ARG A 71 -6.95 -12.81 -6.52
N GLN A 72 -8.01 -12.01 -6.31
CA GLN A 72 -9.09 -11.87 -7.29
C GLN A 72 -8.69 -11.02 -8.50
N MET A 73 -7.81 -10.04 -8.32
CA MET A 73 -7.20 -9.33 -9.45
C MET A 73 -6.45 -10.29 -10.37
N GLU A 74 -5.69 -11.24 -9.81
CA GLU A 74 -5.02 -12.28 -10.61
C GLU A 74 -6.03 -13.14 -11.37
N GLN A 75 -7.07 -13.63 -10.69
CA GLN A 75 -8.14 -14.42 -11.30
C GLN A 75 -8.85 -13.69 -12.45
N LEU A 76 -9.01 -12.37 -12.32
CA LEU A 76 -9.63 -11.52 -13.34
C LEU A 76 -8.66 -11.07 -14.44
N GLY A 77 -7.41 -11.52 -14.43
CA GLY A 77 -6.41 -11.13 -15.44
C GLY A 77 -5.99 -9.65 -15.34
N LEU A 78 -6.11 -9.04 -14.16
CA LEU A 78 -5.63 -7.69 -13.85
C LEU A 78 -4.16 -7.70 -13.42
N GLY A 79 -3.40 -8.75 -13.72
CA GLY A 79 -2.06 -8.95 -13.19
C GLY A 79 -0.98 -7.99 -13.71
N SER A 80 -1.28 -7.14 -14.68
CA SER A 80 -0.42 -6.03 -15.13
C SER A 80 -0.75 -4.70 -14.46
N VAL A 81 -1.93 -4.58 -13.82
CA VAL A 81 -2.40 -3.34 -13.20
C VAL A 81 -1.59 -3.07 -11.93
N LYS A 82 -1.12 -1.84 -11.77
CA LYS A 82 -0.40 -1.42 -10.57
C LYS A 82 -1.35 -1.36 -9.37
N TYR A 83 -0.87 -1.74 -8.19
CA TYR A 83 -1.68 -1.74 -6.98
C TYR A 83 -1.00 -0.88 -5.93
N PHE A 84 -1.70 0.10 -5.40
CA PHE A 84 -1.17 1.09 -4.48
C PHE A 84 -1.96 1.06 -3.16
N GLY A 85 -1.30 1.40 -2.05
CA GLY A 85 -1.98 1.56 -0.77
C GLY A 85 -1.16 2.30 0.27
N GLY A 86 -1.73 2.43 1.47
CA GLY A 86 -1.03 2.96 2.64
C GLY A 86 -0.05 1.95 3.25
N ASP A 87 0.62 2.37 4.31
CA ASP A 87 1.57 1.57 5.07
C ASP A 87 0.97 0.31 5.67
N ALA A 88 -0.26 0.40 6.17
CA ALA A 88 -1.00 -0.72 6.74
C ALA A 88 -1.39 -1.82 5.72
N LEU A 89 -1.15 -1.59 4.43
CA LEU A 89 -1.31 -2.59 3.37
C LEU A 89 -0.09 -3.52 3.29
N CYS A 90 1.13 -2.97 3.36
CA CYS A 90 2.38 -3.70 3.18
C CYS A 90 2.90 -4.30 4.49
N THR A 91 2.13 -5.21 5.06
CA THR A 91 2.57 -6.03 6.20
C THR A 91 3.28 -7.29 5.71
N GLU A 92 4.02 -7.96 6.60
CA GLU A 92 4.61 -9.28 6.33
C GLU A 92 3.56 -10.37 6.04
N LYS A 93 2.29 -10.14 6.40
CA LYS A 93 1.19 -11.10 6.19
C LYS A 93 0.58 -11.02 4.80
N LEU A 94 0.75 -9.90 4.09
CA LEU A 94 0.10 -9.68 2.80
C LEU A 94 0.40 -10.79 1.77
N PRO A 95 1.64 -11.31 1.65
CA PRO A 95 1.92 -12.45 0.77
C PRO A 95 1.07 -13.68 1.10
N ASP A 96 0.89 -14.02 2.37
CA ASP A 96 0.08 -15.18 2.76
C ASP A 96 -1.42 -14.92 2.59
N LEU A 97 -1.90 -13.70 2.93
CA LEU A 97 -3.30 -13.29 2.76
C LEU A 97 -3.74 -13.27 1.29
N SER A 98 -2.82 -12.95 0.39
CA SER A 98 -3.03 -13.01 -1.06
C SER A 98 -2.76 -14.39 -1.66
N SER A 99 -2.44 -15.40 -0.84
CA SER A 99 -2.05 -16.74 -1.31
C SER A 99 -0.85 -16.71 -2.27
N LYS A 100 0.08 -15.79 -2.03
CA LYS A 100 1.30 -15.55 -2.81
C LYS A 100 1.01 -15.25 -4.28
N ALA A 101 -0.08 -14.50 -4.52
CA ALA A 101 -0.53 -14.10 -5.84
C ALA A 101 0.60 -13.42 -6.64
N ALA A 102 0.76 -13.76 -7.92
CA ALA A 102 1.88 -13.23 -8.72
C ALA A 102 1.78 -11.71 -8.92
N VAL A 103 0.60 -11.13 -8.67
CA VAL A 103 0.34 -9.69 -8.75
C VAL A 103 1.01 -8.90 -7.62
N LEU A 104 1.51 -9.55 -6.57
CA LEU A 104 2.25 -8.90 -5.48
C LEU A 104 3.44 -8.06 -5.99
N LYS A 105 4.07 -8.47 -7.09
CA LYS A 105 5.17 -7.72 -7.75
C LYS A 105 4.77 -6.33 -8.24
N ASN A 106 3.47 -6.05 -8.35
CA ASN A 106 2.92 -4.76 -8.79
C ASN A 106 2.37 -3.93 -7.62
N VAL A 107 2.53 -4.39 -6.38
CA VAL A 107 2.11 -3.66 -5.19
C VAL A 107 3.17 -2.64 -4.79
N THR A 108 2.73 -1.44 -4.46
CA THR A 108 3.58 -0.37 -3.94
C THR A 108 2.83 0.37 -2.84
N CYS A 109 3.42 0.44 -1.64
CA CYS A 109 2.81 1.13 -0.51
C CYS A 109 3.51 2.45 -0.21
N ALA A 110 2.73 3.44 0.17
CA ALA A 110 3.23 4.68 0.74
C ALA A 110 3.48 4.46 2.23
N THR A 111 4.73 4.58 2.67
CA THR A 111 5.08 4.45 4.09
C THR A 111 5.64 5.72 4.67
N GLY A 112 5.28 5.96 5.95
CA GLY A 112 5.73 7.13 6.70
C GLY A 112 7.17 6.94 7.15
N GLY A 113 8.06 7.80 6.66
CA GLY A 113 9.48 7.79 7.03
C GLY A 113 10.40 7.92 5.82
N ALA A 114 11.67 8.24 6.08
CA ALA A 114 12.67 8.14 5.01
C ALA A 114 12.88 6.65 4.70
N SER A 115 12.86 6.28 3.42
CA SER A 115 13.30 4.95 3.00
C SER A 115 14.63 4.62 3.67
N VAL A 116 14.82 3.40 4.17
CA VAL A 116 16.12 2.96 4.69
C VAL A 116 17.24 3.20 3.65
N THR A 117 16.93 3.15 2.35
CA THR A 117 17.89 3.47 1.28
C THR A 117 18.15 4.97 1.10
N LYS A 118 17.24 5.83 1.55
CA LYS A 118 17.39 7.30 1.53
C LYS A 118 17.82 7.87 2.89
N MET A 119 17.83 7.06 3.95
CA MET A 119 18.31 7.44 5.28
C MET A 119 19.84 7.52 5.28
N GLN A 120 20.39 8.65 5.72
CA GLN A 120 21.81 8.75 6.06
C GLN A 120 22.14 7.72 7.15
N GLY A 121 23.06 6.79 6.85
CA GLY A 121 23.40 5.65 7.73
C GLY A 121 22.39 4.49 7.72
N GLY A 122 21.40 4.50 6.82
CA GLY A 122 20.33 3.50 6.76
C GLY A 122 20.82 2.09 6.42
N ALA A 123 21.80 1.95 5.53
CA ALA A 123 22.39 0.65 5.20
C ALA A 123 23.09 0.01 6.41
N GLU A 124 23.81 0.80 7.21
CA GLU A 124 24.49 0.34 8.43
C GLU A 124 23.51 0.04 9.56
N TRP A 125 22.40 0.80 9.64
CA TRP A 125 21.30 0.48 10.53
C TRP A 125 20.62 -0.84 10.13
N LYS A 126 20.30 -1.05 8.85
CA LYS A 126 19.70 -2.28 8.30
C LYS A 126 20.57 -3.48 8.65
N LYS A 127 21.88 -3.40 8.38
CA LYS A 127 22.84 -4.47 8.68
C LYS A 127 22.88 -4.84 10.16
N ARG A 128 22.87 -3.84 11.06
CA ARG A 128 22.83 -4.06 12.52
C ARG A 128 21.49 -4.64 12.98
N TYR A 129 20.39 -4.18 12.39
CA TYR A 129 19.06 -4.67 12.71
C TYR A 129 18.89 -6.13 12.27
N ASP A 130 19.23 -6.47 11.03
CA ASP A 130 19.12 -7.84 10.50
C ASP A 130 20.01 -8.81 11.29
N ALA A 131 21.20 -8.37 11.73
CA ALA A 131 22.08 -9.20 12.56
C ALA A 131 21.51 -9.46 13.96
N LYS A 132 20.73 -8.52 14.50
CA LYS A 132 20.16 -8.61 15.86
C LYS A 132 18.76 -9.24 15.86
N PHE A 133 18.01 -9.08 14.78
CA PHE A 133 16.61 -9.50 14.64
C PHE A 133 16.37 -10.15 13.27
N PRO A 134 17.00 -11.32 13.01
CA PRO A 134 16.89 -11.98 11.72
C PRO A 134 15.44 -12.31 11.39
N GLY A 135 14.97 -11.86 10.22
CA GLY A 135 13.61 -12.11 9.74
C GLY A 135 12.50 -11.33 10.44
N GLN A 136 12.82 -10.31 11.25
CA GLN A 136 11.82 -9.49 11.96
C GLN A 136 11.81 -8.03 11.47
N PHE A 137 12.17 -7.80 10.20
CA PHE A 137 12.17 -6.46 9.65
C PHE A 137 10.75 -6.01 9.32
N GLN A 138 10.19 -5.17 10.17
CA GLN A 138 8.92 -4.51 9.92
C GLN A 138 9.16 -3.15 9.27
N ILE A 139 8.21 -2.70 8.46
CA ILE A 139 8.30 -1.42 7.76
C ILE A 139 8.43 -0.21 8.71
N TYR A 140 7.98 -0.36 9.96
CA TYR A 140 8.11 0.64 11.02
C TYR A 140 9.37 0.49 11.88
N SER A 141 10.18 -0.58 11.72
CA SER A 141 11.37 -0.82 12.53
C SER A 141 12.38 0.36 12.56
N PRO A 142 12.61 1.10 11.46
CA PRO A 142 13.46 2.30 11.49
C PRO A 142 12.88 3.45 12.33
N SER A 143 11.56 3.51 12.49
CA SER A 143 10.85 4.60 13.19
C SER A 143 11.02 4.55 14.71
N GLY A 144 11.29 3.37 15.29
CA GLY A 144 11.48 3.19 16.74
C GLY A 144 12.75 3.84 17.32
N ASN A 145 13.67 4.32 16.48
CA ASN A 145 14.95 4.92 16.89
C ASN A 145 15.05 6.43 16.59
N LEU A 146 13.95 7.06 16.15
CA LEU A 146 13.91 8.49 15.82
C LEU A 146 13.46 9.30 17.03
N SER A 147 14.41 9.66 17.90
CA SER A 147 14.24 10.59 19.03
C SER A 147 14.09 12.07 18.61
N LYS A 148 13.57 12.36 17.40
CA LYS A 148 13.35 13.74 16.95
C LYS A 148 11.90 14.19 17.21
N PRO A 149 11.70 15.43 17.68
CA PRO A 149 10.41 15.93 18.15
C PRO A 149 9.33 15.88 17.05
N ILE A 150 8.11 15.58 17.52
CA ILE A 150 6.86 15.40 16.76
C ILE A 150 6.57 16.53 15.75
N ARG A 151 7.14 17.72 15.97
CA ARG A 151 6.94 18.89 15.11
C ARG A 151 7.59 18.80 13.72
N SER A 152 8.51 17.85 13.49
CA SER A 152 9.13 17.60 12.16
C SER A 152 8.46 16.49 11.35
N LEU A 153 7.40 15.85 11.89
CA LEU A 153 6.71 14.74 11.21
C LEU A 153 5.80 15.21 10.08
N VAL A 154 5.40 16.49 10.07
CA VAL A 154 4.49 17.08 9.08
C VAL A 154 5.17 17.28 7.71
N ASP A 155 6.50 17.28 7.66
CA ASP A 155 7.29 17.48 6.42
C ASP A 155 7.86 16.18 5.83
N ARG A 156 7.50 15.00 6.36
CA ARG A 156 8.04 13.74 5.84
C ARG A 156 7.31 13.33 4.57
N GLU A 157 8.01 13.43 3.45
CA GLU A 157 7.60 12.89 2.15
C GLU A 157 7.11 11.43 2.30
N CYS A 158 5.92 11.13 1.77
CA CYS A 158 5.50 9.74 1.57
C CYS A 158 6.49 9.04 0.64
N VAL A 159 7.16 8.00 1.12
CA VAL A 159 8.05 7.21 0.25
C VAL A 159 7.29 5.99 -0.24
N LEU A 160 7.27 5.82 -1.56
CA LEU A 160 6.71 4.65 -2.21
C LEU A 160 7.72 3.51 -2.16
N HIS A 161 7.31 2.38 -1.61
CA HIS A 161 8.10 1.16 -1.51
C HIS A 161 7.40 0.01 -2.23
N PRO A 162 8.08 -0.71 -3.15
CA PRO A 162 7.56 -1.98 -3.63
C PRO A 162 7.49 -2.97 -2.47
N LEU A 163 6.58 -3.94 -2.54
CA LEU A 163 6.62 -5.08 -1.60
C LEU A 163 7.98 -5.79 -1.69
N PRO A 164 8.56 -6.18 -0.53
CA PRO A 164 9.82 -6.94 -0.48
C PRO A 164 9.70 -8.34 -1.10
#